data_AF-A0AAD0FXW5-F1
#
_entry.id   AF-A0AAD0FXW5-F1
#
_cell.length_a   1.000
_cell.length_b   1.000
_cell.length_c   1.000
_cell.angle_alpha   90.00
_cell.angle_beta   90.00
_cell.angle_gamma   90.00
#
_symmetry.space_group_name_H-M   'P 1'
#
loop_
_entity.id
_entity.type
_entity.pdbx_description
1 polymer ?
#
loop_
_entity_poly.entity_id
_entity_poly.type
_entity_poly.pdbx_seq_one_letter_code
_entity_poly.pdbx_strand_id
1 'polypeptide(L)'
;MENNKATFPTIGELVREIFNITGLLAQKDRSNSFLSESNKKKLQTKLKRLADESSKIDGKLDELLDSLKHLLEKALGEERIVCMVLEAVKVLLATYKGVLGDDGTYLDKTNSTKWFIKQYVLDRVLLSFYKNYLRLNVPASKLSLPDLRIWALPNIEGQKISWPLRNAWQLIYDSLSISQSSFHYPDKSLEDYRASQNLENAQHWSTTDQIPTISSLFDNLEYSLTLLDSTSNDSARRIVSASEKQRLKLILFIGRVSAYCFRELERNFGREFLIECLKHVQGQSSRLSRINLRLEKHLKTVEKSIGSMSEVDVNQLYFYEISEYWEQFAISTEHGSRLLQGYINDESFSNLTELEKSKLVIAHVGTFAGHGVLTLLGMTPSVKGMPSEFPELFNEGLKLKKSPTSLGDIDNYHNRLRKAGLDDVLSWLVNWGYANYFYTHKSFDKSYGYYEKAFNQAKYSAGRNQYLLVNQYIESCAKNGKYKEMKKAVAWAQYLGIKIRWLRGWDDPKSEGNLKGLYNLMGNHNMQYAQL
;
A
#
# COMPACT_ATOMS: atom_id res chain seq x y z
N MET A 1 17.25 8.84 -19.43
CA MET A 1 16.44 7.62 -19.57
C MET A 1 15.04 8.08 -19.92
N GLU A 2 14.60 7.86 -21.16
CA GLU A 2 13.20 8.03 -21.53
C GLU A 2 12.41 6.96 -20.76
N ASN A 3 11.79 7.36 -19.66
CA ASN A 3 10.94 6.47 -18.89
C ASN A 3 9.69 6.18 -19.71
N ASN A 4 9.29 4.90 -19.77
CA ASN A 4 7.98 4.51 -20.28
C ASN A 4 6.92 5.35 -19.54
N LYS A 5 5.97 5.95 -20.27
CA LYS A 5 4.90 6.72 -19.64
C LYS A 5 4.03 5.79 -18.79
N ALA A 6 3.82 4.56 -19.26
CA ALA A 6 3.08 3.55 -18.52
C ALA A 6 3.93 2.87 -17.44
N THR A 7 3.59 3.10 -16.16
CA THR A 7 4.34 2.54 -15.02
C THR A 7 3.54 2.65 -13.73
N PHE A 8 3.61 1.63 -12.89
CA PHE A 8 3.33 1.79 -11.47
C PHE A 8 4.46 2.58 -10.76
N PRO A 9 4.20 3.14 -9.57
CA PRO A 9 5.28 3.57 -8.68
C PRO A 9 6.29 2.46 -8.37
N THR A 10 7.47 2.82 -7.85
CA THR A 10 8.40 1.81 -7.34
C THR A 10 7.96 1.34 -5.96
N ILE A 11 8.42 0.16 -5.54
CA ILE A 11 8.19 -0.33 -4.17
C ILE A 11 8.76 0.63 -3.13
N GLY A 12 9.91 1.24 -3.42
CA GLY A 12 10.51 2.23 -2.54
C GLY A 12 9.67 3.51 -2.41
N GLU A 13 8.99 3.92 -3.48
CA GLU A 13 8.01 5.02 -3.42
C GLU A 13 6.84 4.66 -2.48
N LEU A 14 6.28 3.45 -2.59
CA LEU A 14 5.21 2.97 -1.69
C LEU A 14 5.66 2.93 -0.22
N VAL A 15 6.85 2.39 0.06
CA VAL A 15 7.38 2.29 1.43
C VAL A 15 7.62 3.68 2.01
N ARG A 16 8.18 4.60 1.23
CA ARG A 16 8.32 6.01 1.64
C ARG A 16 6.96 6.62 1.96
N GLU A 17 5.95 6.30 1.19
CA GLU A 17 4.59 6.80 1.43
C GLU A 17 3.99 6.26 2.72
N ILE A 18 4.22 4.99 3.07
CA ILE A 18 3.83 4.42 4.37
C ILE A 18 4.44 5.22 5.54
N PHE A 19 5.72 5.59 5.45
CA PHE A 19 6.34 6.47 6.47
C PHE A 19 5.70 7.86 6.51
N ASN A 20 5.39 8.45 5.35
CA ASN A 20 4.71 9.74 5.29
C ASN A 20 3.30 9.68 5.88
N ILE A 21 2.56 8.58 5.68
CA ILE A 21 1.21 8.33 6.21
C ILE A 21 1.20 8.22 7.74
N THR A 22 2.23 7.64 8.35
CA THR A 22 2.30 7.56 9.82
C THR A 22 2.73 8.88 10.47
N GLY A 23 3.53 9.70 9.76
CA GLY A 23 4.07 10.95 10.32
C GLY A 23 5.14 10.77 11.39
N LEU A 24 5.64 9.54 11.57
CA LEU A 24 6.70 9.19 12.52
C LEU A 24 8.09 9.71 12.09
N LEU A 25 8.23 10.00 10.79
CA LEU A 25 9.45 10.56 10.21
C LEU A 25 9.20 12.00 9.75
N ALA A 26 9.52 12.96 10.62
CA ALA A 26 9.45 14.38 10.27
C ALA A 26 10.37 14.69 9.08
N GLN A 27 9.87 15.39 8.04
CA GLN A 27 10.72 15.81 6.92
C GLN A 27 11.49 17.11 7.20
N LYS A 28 10.91 18.04 7.98
CA LYS A 28 11.48 19.37 8.24
C LYS A 28 11.57 19.76 9.72
N ASP A 29 10.99 18.98 10.62
CA ASP A 29 10.85 19.37 12.03
C ASP A 29 12.08 18.99 12.86
N ARG A 30 12.66 19.94 13.61
CA ARG A 30 13.89 19.71 14.40
C ARG A 30 13.63 18.91 15.69
N SER A 31 12.39 18.89 16.17
CA SER A 31 11.97 18.11 17.33
C SER A 31 11.21 16.86 16.87
N ASN A 32 11.95 15.80 16.51
CA ASN A 32 11.37 14.47 16.50
C ASN A 32 11.73 13.80 17.83
N SER A 33 10.79 13.67 18.75
CA SER A 33 11.05 13.02 20.05
C SER A 33 11.39 11.53 19.91
N PHE A 34 11.08 10.90 18.77
CA PHE A 34 11.28 9.46 18.56
C PHE A 34 12.70 9.09 18.07
N LEU A 35 13.40 10.01 17.39
CA LEU A 35 14.69 9.77 16.74
C LEU A 35 15.66 10.93 16.90
N SER A 36 16.94 10.60 17.14
CA SER A 36 18.02 11.58 16.99
C SER A 36 18.13 12.07 15.53
N GLU A 37 18.60 13.30 15.35
CA GLU A 37 18.78 13.92 14.03
C GLU A 37 19.69 13.07 13.10
N SER A 38 20.72 12.41 13.65
CA SER A 38 21.57 11.50 12.85
C SER A 38 20.79 10.28 12.36
N ASN A 39 20.01 9.63 13.23
CA ASN A 39 19.24 8.43 12.86
C ASN A 39 18.11 8.78 11.88
N LYS A 40 17.47 9.94 12.06
CA LYS A 40 16.49 10.49 11.12
C LYS A 40 17.08 10.69 9.73
N LYS A 41 18.23 11.38 9.60
CA LYS A 41 18.90 11.58 8.30
C LYS A 41 19.32 10.26 7.64
N LYS A 42 19.81 9.30 8.43
CA LYS A 42 20.14 7.94 7.95
C LYS A 42 18.90 7.25 7.39
N LEU A 43 17.78 7.27 8.12
CA LEU A 43 16.52 6.64 7.70
C LEU A 43 15.94 7.30 6.44
N GLN A 44 15.91 8.64 6.37
CA GLN A 44 15.51 9.38 5.17
C GLN A 44 16.39 9.05 3.96
N THR A 45 17.71 8.91 4.16
CA THR A 45 18.64 8.51 3.11
C THR A 45 18.36 7.09 2.62
N LYS A 46 18.07 6.14 3.53
CA LYS A 46 17.69 4.77 3.17
C LYS A 46 16.40 4.75 2.33
N LEU A 47 15.36 5.47 2.77
CA LEU A 47 14.09 5.57 2.05
C LEU A 47 14.26 6.20 0.66
N LYS A 48 15.03 7.29 0.56
CA LYS A 48 15.33 7.92 -0.73
C LYS A 48 16.07 6.95 -1.66
N ARG A 49 17.11 6.28 -1.16
CA ARG A 49 17.89 5.33 -1.98
C ARG A 49 17.05 4.15 -2.48
N LEU A 50 16.09 3.69 -1.67
CA LEU A 50 15.15 2.64 -2.05
C LEU A 50 14.14 3.15 -3.10
N ALA A 51 13.57 4.34 -2.91
CA ALA A 51 12.63 4.95 -3.86
C ALA A 51 13.29 5.22 -5.22
N ASP A 52 14.54 5.71 -5.21
CA ASP A 52 15.35 5.97 -6.39
C ASP A 52 15.97 4.69 -7.00
N GLU A 53 15.74 3.52 -6.38
CA GLU A 53 16.33 2.21 -6.76
C GLU A 53 17.87 2.22 -6.90
N SER A 54 18.51 3.16 -6.20
CA SER A 54 19.96 3.34 -6.22
C SER A 54 20.66 2.30 -5.34
N SER A 55 19.98 1.78 -4.31
CA SER A 55 20.40 0.65 -3.47
C SER A 55 19.68 -0.65 -3.84
N LYS A 56 20.21 -1.79 -3.38
CA LYS A 56 19.50 -3.07 -3.45
C LYS A 56 18.24 -3.02 -2.56
N ILE A 57 17.13 -3.57 -3.04
CA ILE A 57 15.86 -3.68 -2.31
C ILE A 57 15.97 -4.68 -1.16
N ASP A 58 16.65 -5.80 -1.43
CA ASP A 58 16.68 -6.96 -0.56
C ASP A 58 17.43 -6.71 0.76
N GLY A 59 16.86 -7.15 1.87
CA GLY A 59 17.28 -6.83 3.25
C GLY A 59 17.05 -5.37 3.66
N LYS A 60 17.09 -4.42 2.73
CA LYS A 60 16.83 -3.00 3.01
C LYS A 60 15.37 -2.70 3.29
N LEU A 61 14.44 -3.41 2.66
CA LEU A 61 13.04 -3.30 3.01
C LEU A 61 12.78 -3.79 4.44
N ASP A 62 13.32 -4.94 4.82
CA ASP A 62 13.13 -5.52 6.16
C ASP A 62 13.70 -4.58 7.24
N GLU A 63 14.91 -4.05 7.03
CA GLU A 63 15.50 -3.01 7.91
C GLU A 63 14.58 -1.79 8.09
N LEU A 64 13.86 -1.38 7.03
CA LEU A 64 12.93 -0.25 7.07
C LEU A 64 11.64 -0.62 7.80
N LEU A 65 11.11 -1.82 7.61
CA LEU A 65 9.93 -2.30 8.32
C LEU A 65 10.20 -2.49 9.82
N ASP A 66 11.39 -2.98 10.17
CA ASP A 66 11.84 -3.03 11.57
C ASP A 66 11.95 -1.62 12.15
N SER A 67 12.53 -0.67 11.40
CA SER A 67 12.59 0.73 11.83
C SER A 67 11.20 1.31 12.05
N LEU A 68 10.23 0.99 11.18
CA LEU A 68 8.84 1.40 11.33
C LEU A 68 8.19 0.80 12.58
N LYS A 69 8.40 -0.49 12.84
CA LYS A 69 7.93 -1.18 14.05
C LYS A 69 8.42 -0.47 15.32
N HIS A 70 9.72 -0.24 15.44
CA HIS A 70 10.30 0.43 16.61
C HIS A 70 9.73 1.85 16.82
N LEU A 71 9.44 2.57 15.73
CA LEU A 71 8.82 3.89 15.83
C LEU A 71 7.36 3.82 16.28
N LEU A 72 6.60 2.84 15.78
CA LEU A 72 5.22 2.60 16.20
C LEU A 72 5.15 2.18 17.66
N GLU A 73 6.05 1.32 18.14
CA GLU A 73 6.14 0.92 19.55
C GLU A 73 6.35 2.13 20.46
N LYS A 74 7.30 3.00 20.12
CA LYS A 74 7.55 4.24 20.87
C LYS A 74 6.36 5.20 20.85
N ALA A 75 5.63 5.27 19.74
CA ALA A 75 4.52 6.21 19.59
C ALA A 75 3.23 5.70 20.26
N LEU A 76 2.93 4.40 20.12
CA LEU A 76 1.62 3.84 20.45
C LEU A 76 1.61 3.00 21.72
N GLY A 77 2.75 2.48 22.21
CA GLY A 77 2.86 1.79 23.49
C GLY A 77 2.07 0.47 23.68
N GLU A 78 1.03 0.22 22.87
CA GLU A 78 0.16 -0.96 22.93
C GLU A 78 0.49 -1.92 21.78
N GLU A 79 1.04 -3.07 22.12
CA GLU A 79 1.54 -4.06 21.16
C GLU A 79 0.45 -4.52 20.18
N ARG A 80 -0.78 -4.74 20.65
CA ARG A 80 -1.90 -5.19 19.80
C ARG A 80 -2.17 -4.20 18.66
N ILE A 81 -2.09 -2.92 18.95
CA ILE A 81 -2.32 -1.83 17.98
C ILE A 81 -1.13 -1.74 17.02
N VAL A 82 0.10 -1.79 17.53
CA VAL A 82 1.31 -1.78 16.71
C VAL A 82 1.27 -2.94 15.71
N CYS A 83 0.98 -4.15 16.19
CA CYS A 83 0.83 -5.34 15.36
C CYS A 83 -0.30 -5.16 14.33
N MET A 84 -1.45 -4.62 14.70
CA MET A 84 -2.55 -4.34 13.77
C MET A 84 -2.12 -3.41 12.62
N VAL A 85 -1.39 -2.34 12.92
CA VAL A 85 -0.86 -1.40 11.91
C VAL A 85 0.16 -2.08 11.01
N LEU A 86 1.09 -2.84 11.58
CA LEU A 86 2.12 -3.56 10.81
C LEU A 86 1.51 -4.64 9.90
N GLU A 87 0.46 -5.32 10.34
CA GLU A 87 -0.26 -6.28 9.50
C GLU A 87 -0.94 -5.59 8.30
N ALA A 88 -1.51 -4.39 8.48
CA ALA A 88 -2.02 -3.59 7.36
C ALA A 88 -0.92 -3.19 6.37
N VAL A 89 0.26 -2.80 6.86
CA VAL A 89 1.43 -2.49 6.02
C VAL A 89 1.90 -3.72 5.23
N LYS A 90 2.03 -4.88 5.88
CA LYS A 90 2.42 -6.13 5.22
C LYS A 90 1.43 -6.54 4.14
N VAL A 91 0.13 -6.46 4.42
CA VAL A 91 -0.94 -6.76 3.45
C VAL A 91 -0.85 -5.84 2.24
N LEU A 92 -0.62 -4.54 2.44
CA LEU A 92 -0.43 -3.58 1.35
C LEU A 92 0.78 -3.90 0.48
N LEU A 93 1.94 -4.19 1.10
CA LEU A 93 3.16 -4.53 0.36
C LEU A 93 3.01 -5.84 -0.41
N ALA A 94 2.40 -6.85 0.19
CA ALA A 94 2.12 -8.12 -0.48
C ALA A 94 1.14 -7.95 -1.64
N THR A 95 0.07 -7.15 -1.45
CA THR A 95 -0.89 -6.86 -2.51
C THR A 95 -0.21 -6.11 -3.66
N TYR A 96 0.59 -5.11 -3.36
CA TYR A 96 1.30 -4.34 -4.37
C TYR A 96 2.29 -5.20 -5.16
N LYS A 97 3.02 -6.08 -4.47
CA LYS A 97 3.89 -7.08 -5.10
C LYS A 97 3.11 -7.98 -6.06
N GLY A 98 1.93 -8.47 -5.68
CA GLY A 98 1.05 -9.26 -6.55
C GLY A 98 0.63 -8.49 -7.80
N VAL A 99 0.15 -7.25 -7.64
CA VAL A 99 -0.26 -6.37 -8.75
C VAL A 99 0.89 -6.14 -9.75
N LEU A 100 2.10 -5.87 -9.25
CA LEU A 100 3.28 -5.70 -10.10
C LEU A 100 3.66 -6.99 -10.85
N GLY A 101 3.41 -8.15 -10.25
CA GLY A 101 3.72 -9.46 -10.82
C GLY A 101 2.68 -9.95 -11.82
N ASP A 102 1.40 -9.59 -11.67
CA ASP A 102 0.31 -10.20 -12.43
C ASP A 102 -0.32 -9.25 -13.47
N ASP A 103 -0.74 -8.05 -13.06
CA ASP A 103 -1.68 -7.23 -13.83
C ASP A 103 -1.02 -6.39 -14.93
N GLY A 104 0.17 -5.83 -14.67
CA GLY A 104 0.80 -4.85 -15.55
C GLY A 104 -0.02 -3.54 -15.69
N THR A 105 0.44 -2.59 -16.50
CA THR A 105 -0.31 -1.34 -16.72
C THR A 105 0.00 -0.70 -18.06
N TYR A 106 -1.04 -0.11 -18.66
CA TYR A 106 -0.96 0.81 -19.80
C TYR A 106 -1.16 2.27 -19.37
N LEU A 107 -1.43 2.50 -18.09
CA LEU A 107 -1.74 3.81 -17.53
C LEU A 107 -0.46 4.51 -17.07
N ASP A 108 -0.46 5.84 -17.09
CA ASP A 108 0.61 6.60 -16.46
C ASP A 108 0.66 6.42 -14.93
N LYS A 109 1.76 6.82 -14.30
CA LYS A 109 1.95 6.64 -12.85
C LYS A 109 0.79 7.15 -12.01
N THR A 110 0.22 8.31 -12.35
CA THR A 110 -0.92 8.90 -11.63
C THR A 110 -2.16 8.01 -11.76
N ASN A 111 -2.51 7.59 -12.97
CA ASN A 111 -3.70 6.79 -13.22
C ASN A 111 -3.55 5.34 -12.76
N SER A 112 -2.36 4.73 -12.88
CA SER A 112 -2.03 3.44 -12.27
C SER A 112 -2.19 3.48 -10.75
N THR A 113 -1.81 4.60 -10.12
CA THR A 113 -1.98 4.80 -8.67
C THR A 113 -3.47 4.94 -8.30
N LYS A 114 -4.25 5.75 -9.04
CA LYS A 114 -5.71 5.86 -8.85
C LYS A 114 -6.39 4.49 -8.94
N TRP A 115 -6.05 3.73 -9.98
CA TRP A 115 -6.58 2.38 -10.19
C TRP A 115 -6.19 1.44 -9.05
N PHE A 116 -4.92 1.42 -8.65
CA PHE A 116 -4.46 0.57 -7.54
C PHE A 116 -5.18 0.91 -6.23
N ILE A 117 -5.41 2.20 -5.95
CA ILE A 117 -6.15 2.63 -4.77
C ILE A 117 -7.58 2.08 -4.78
N LYS A 118 -8.29 2.29 -5.89
CA LYS A 118 -9.70 1.93 -6.05
C LYS A 118 -9.93 0.41 -6.06
N GLN A 119 -9.05 -0.34 -6.73
CA GLN A 119 -9.20 -1.79 -6.87
C GLN A 119 -8.66 -2.59 -5.68
N TYR A 120 -7.65 -2.07 -4.98
CA TYR A 120 -6.93 -2.85 -3.98
C TYR A 120 -6.82 -2.17 -2.62
N VAL A 121 -6.27 -0.95 -2.57
CA VAL A 121 -5.87 -0.33 -1.28
C VAL A 121 -7.05 -0.17 -0.33
N LEU A 122 -8.17 0.38 -0.80
CA LEU A 122 -9.32 0.67 0.08
C LEU A 122 -9.85 -0.58 0.77
N ASP A 123 -10.11 -1.65 0.01
CA ASP A 123 -10.64 -2.90 0.55
C ASP A 123 -9.62 -3.64 1.41
N ARG A 124 -8.35 -3.67 1.00
CA ARG A 124 -7.30 -4.39 1.74
C ARG A 124 -6.97 -3.74 3.08
N VAL A 125 -6.94 -2.41 3.15
CA VAL A 125 -6.72 -1.69 4.42
C VAL A 125 -7.90 -1.91 5.36
N LEU A 126 -9.14 -1.77 4.87
CA LEU A 126 -10.32 -1.98 5.70
C LEU A 126 -10.42 -3.41 6.20
N LEU A 127 -10.28 -4.39 5.29
CA LEU A 127 -10.31 -5.81 5.67
C LEU A 127 -9.22 -6.11 6.71
N SER A 128 -7.99 -5.63 6.49
CA SER A 128 -6.90 -5.84 7.44
C SER A 128 -7.21 -5.22 8.81
N PHE A 129 -7.76 -4.01 8.85
CA PHE A 129 -8.19 -3.37 10.10
C PHE A 129 -9.24 -4.21 10.83
N TYR A 130 -10.37 -4.54 10.18
CA TYR A 130 -11.46 -5.27 10.83
C TYR A 130 -11.05 -6.69 11.24
N LYS A 131 -10.30 -7.40 10.39
CA LYS A 131 -9.74 -8.72 10.70
C LYS A 131 -8.85 -8.66 11.94
N ASN A 132 -7.85 -7.78 11.93
CA ASN A 132 -6.82 -7.77 12.97
C ASN A 132 -7.29 -7.12 14.27
N TYR A 133 -8.30 -6.26 14.22
CA TYR A 133 -8.97 -5.73 15.40
C TYR A 133 -9.50 -6.86 16.31
N LEU A 134 -10.13 -7.88 15.72
CA LEU A 134 -10.56 -9.07 16.47
C LEU A 134 -9.44 -10.08 16.64
N ARG A 135 -8.66 -10.41 15.59
CA ARG A 135 -7.60 -11.45 15.65
C ARG A 135 -6.56 -11.19 16.75
N LEU A 136 -6.24 -9.92 17.00
CA LEU A 136 -5.26 -9.51 18.03
C LEU A 136 -5.91 -9.13 19.35
N ASN A 137 -7.22 -9.37 19.50
CA ASN A 137 -8.00 -9.00 20.68
C ASN A 137 -7.80 -7.54 21.10
N VAL A 138 -7.81 -6.61 20.14
CA VAL A 138 -7.66 -5.16 20.41
C VAL A 138 -8.68 -4.65 21.45
N PRO A 139 -9.94 -5.11 21.49
CA PRO A 139 -10.88 -4.72 22.56
C PRO A 139 -10.35 -4.94 23.99
N ALA A 140 -9.50 -5.94 24.23
CA ALA A 140 -8.92 -6.20 25.55
C ALA A 140 -7.92 -5.12 26.01
N SER A 141 -7.42 -4.26 25.10
CA SER A 141 -6.59 -3.10 25.46
C SER A 141 -7.34 -2.05 26.31
N LYS A 142 -8.68 -2.13 26.37
CA LYS A 142 -9.56 -1.16 27.05
C LYS A 142 -9.40 0.29 26.57
N LEU A 143 -8.73 0.51 25.44
CA LEU A 143 -8.63 1.79 24.74
C LEU A 143 -9.89 1.99 23.89
N SER A 144 -11.01 2.30 24.53
CA SER A 144 -12.31 2.44 23.86
C SER A 144 -12.28 3.60 22.84
N LEU A 145 -12.36 3.24 21.56
CA LEU A 145 -12.46 4.21 20.46
C LEU A 145 -13.92 4.38 20.04
N PRO A 146 -14.39 5.61 19.80
CA PRO A 146 -15.65 5.83 19.10
C PRO A 146 -15.58 5.24 17.70
N ASP A 147 -16.75 4.93 17.15
CA ASP A 147 -16.88 4.38 15.81
C ASP A 147 -16.12 5.24 14.79
N LEU A 148 -15.11 4.64 14.15
CA LEU A 148 -14.24 5.31 13.19
C LEU A 148 -15.00 5.92 12.01
N ARG A 149 -16.20 5.38 11.69
CA ARG A 149 -17.05 5.92 10.61
C ARG A 149 -17.53 7.34 10.89
N ILE A 150 -17.57 7.74 12.16
CA ILE A 150 -18.10 9.03 12.60
C ILE A 150 -17.05 10.14 12.48
N TRP A 151 -15.78 9.85 12.79
CA TRP A 151 -14.77 10.89 12.97
C TRP A 151 -13.50 10.67 12.13
N ALA A 152 -13.17 9.43 11.77
CA ALA A 152 -11.97 9.10 11.02
C ALA A 152 -12.16 9.23 9.51
N LEU A 153 -13.29 9.79 9.04
CA LEU A 153 -13.53 10.12 7.64
C LEU A 153 -13.77 11.62 7.48
N PRO A 154 -13.36 12.24 6.36
CA PRO A 154 -13.73 13.59 6.02
C PRO A 154 -15.26 13.76 5.94
N ASN A 155 -15.76 14.87 6.49
CA ASN A 155 -17.13 15.33 6.24
C ASN A 155 -17.11 16.44 5.18
N ILE A 156 -17.93 16.31 4.15
CA ILE A 156 -17.96 17.23 3.00
C ILE A 156 -19.32 17.92 2.95
N GLU A 157 -19.33 19.23 3.22
CA GLU A 157 -20.53 20.07 3.20
C GLU A 157 -20.36 21.20 2.19
N GLY A 158 -21.04 21.08 1.05
CA GLY A 158 -20.89 22.02 -0.06
C GLY A 158 -19.43 22.06 -0.53
N GLN A 159 -18.78 23.22 -0.38
CA GLN A 159 -17.34 23.39 -0.69
C GLN A 159 -16.41 23.13 0.49
N LYS A 160 -16.90 23.10 1.73
CA LYS A 160 -16.07 22.92 2.92
C LYS A 160 -15.81 21.44 3.19
N ILE A 161 -14.58 21.13 3.62
CA ILE A 161 -14.19 19.79 4.04
C ILE A 161 -13.73 19.87 5.49
N SER A 162 -14.39 19.12 6.39
CA SER A 162 -13.88 18.88 7.74
C SER A 162 -12.97 17.66 7.71
N TRP A 163 -11.70 17.87 8.03
CA TRP A 163 -10.68 16.82 7.97
C TRP A 163 -10.66 15.96 9.24
N PRO A 164 -10.33 14.65 9.13
CA PRO A 164 -10.29 13.72 10.27
C PRO A 164 -9.47 14.18 11.48
N LEU A 165 -8.35 14.89 11.26
CA LEU A 165 -7.52 15.40 12.36
C LEU A 165 -8.24 16.47 13.20
N ARG A 166 -9.07 17.31 12.56
CA ARG A 166 -9.91 18.28 13.28
C ARG A 166 -10.94 17.55 14.13
N ASN A 167 -11.60 16.54 13.56
CA ASN A 167 -12.59 15.73 14.26
C ASN A 167 -11.95 14.99 15.45
N ALA A 168 -10.71 14.53 15.30
CA ALA A 168 -9.94 13.88 16.38
C ALA A 168 -9.68 14.83 17.55
N TRP A 169 -9.26 16.07 17.29
CA TRP A 169 -9.10 17.08 18.35
C TRP A 169 -10.44 17.44 19.00
N GLN A 170 -11.50 17.61 18.21
CA GLN A 170 -12.83 17.87 18.75
C GLN A 170 -13.29 16.76 19.69
N LEU A 171 -13.08 15.50 19.30
CA LEU A 171 -13.40 14.34 20.13
C LEU A 171 -12.64 14.35 21.47
N ILE A 172 -11.38 14.80 21.49
CA ILE A 172 -10.60 14.95 22.72
C ILE A 172 -11.23 16.00 23.63
N TYR A 173 -11.53 17.17 23.08
CA TYR A 173 -12.18 18.27 23.83
C TYR A 173 -13.53 17.85 24.42
N ASP A 174 -14.35 17.18 23.61
CA ASP A 174 -15.66 16.68 24.03
C ASP A 174 -15.53 15.62 25.13
N SER A 175 -14.57 14.69 24.98
CA SER A 175 -14.35 13.63 25.98
C SER A 175 -13.90 14.14 27.35
N LEU A 176 -13.27 15.33 27.38
CA LEU A 176 -12.85 16.01 28.60
C LEU A 176 -13.82 17.13 29.01
N SER A 177 -14.91 17.33 28.26
CA SER A 177 -15.90 18.40 28.45
C SER A 177 -15.23 19.76 28.67
N ILE A 178 -14.35 20.14 27.75
CA ILE A 178 -13.53 21.35 27.86
C ILE A 178 -13.44 22.05 26.51
N SER A 179 -13.37 23.38 26.51
CA SER A 179 -13.17 24.14 25.26
C SER A 179 -11.73 23.97 24.75
N GLN A 180 -11.51 24.09 23.44
CA GLN A 180 -10.16 24.10 22.85
C GLN A 180 -9.24 25.12 23.53
N SER A 181 -9.74 26.34 23.79
CA SER A 181 -8.95 27.40 24.42
C SER A 181 -8.54 27.02 25.85
N SER A 182 -9.49 26.51 26.63
CA SER A 182 -9.21 26.08 28.01
C SER A 182 -8.31 24.84 28.07
N PHE A 183 -8.38 23.97 27.06
CA PHE A 183 -7.53 22.79 26.97
C PHE A 183 -6.05 23.15 26.79
N HIS A 184 -5.74 24.03 25.84
CA HIS A 184 -4.35 24.38 25.52
C HIS A 184 -3.80 25.52 26.38
N TYR A 185 -4.66 26.42 26.89
CA TYR A 185 -4.25 27.59 27.66
C TYR A 185 -5.24 27.84 28.82
N PRO A 186 -5.22 26.99 29.86
CA PRO A 186 -6.19 27.05 30.96
C PRO A 186 -6.04 28.30 31.86
N ASP A 187 -4.81 28.77 32.09
CA ASP A 187 -4.47 29.95 32.88
C ASP A 187 -4.11 31.14 31.99
N LYS A 188 -5.09 31.69 31.26
CA LYS A 188 -4.89 32.78 30.28
C LYS A 188 -4.28 34.09 30.85
N SER A 189 -4.19 34.20 32.17
CA SER A 189 -3.59 35.35 32.88
C SER A 189 -2.08 35.22 33.09
N LEU A 190 -1.50 34.03 32.90
CA LEU A 190 -0.07 33.79 33.01
C LEU A 190 0.54 33.76 31.60
N GLU A 191 1.59 34.56 31.35
CA GLU A 191 2.29 34.51 30.07
C GLU A 191 3.00 33.16 29.86
N ASP A 192 2.32 32.23 29.20
CA ASP A 192 2.90 30.97 28.72
C ASP A 192 2.93 30.97 27.19
N TYR A 193 4.09 31.36 26.65
CA TYR A 193 4.33 31.38 25.21
C TYR A 193 4.08 30.02 24.55
N ARG A 194 4.41 28.92 25.22
CA ARG A 194 4.24 27.56 24.68
C ARG A 194 2.76 27.15 24.67
N ALA A 195 1.99 27.53 25.69
CA ALA A 195 0.53 27.33 25.71
C ALA A 195 -0.15 28.09 24.58
N SER A 196 0.20 29.38 24.38
CA SER A 196 -0.31 30.19 23.28
C SER A 196 0.03 29.57 21.92
N GLN A 197 1.28 29.17 21.72
CA GLN A 197 1.73 28.53 20.48
C GLN A 197 1.01 27.20 20.23
N ASN A 198 0.77 26.39 21.27
CA ASN A 198 0.04 25.14 21.14
C ASN A 198 -1.43 25.35 20.74
N LEU A 199 -2.09 26.39 21.27
CA LEU A 199 -3.43 26.77 20.89
C LEU A 199 -3.48 27.22 19.41
N GLU A 200 -2.57 28.10 19.01
CA GLU A 200 -2.44 28.55 17.61
C GLU A 200 -2.20 27.37 16.67
N ASN A 201 -1.28 26.47 17.03
CA ASN A 201 -1.01 25.25 16.27
C ASN A 201 -2.26 24.39 16.10
N ALA A 202 -3.03 24.15 17.16
CA ALA A 202 -4.26 23.35 17.11
C ALA A 202 -5.35 24.00 16.23
N GLN A 203 -5.45 25.33 16.24
CA GLN A 203 -6.33 26.09 15.35
C GLN A 203 -5.86 26.00 13.89
N HIS A 204 -4.55 26.11 13.65
CA HIS A 204 -3.96 25.97 12.32
C HIS A 204 -4.12 24.56 11.74
N TRP A 205 -3.90 23.50 12.51
CA TRP A 205 -4.07 22.12 12.02
C TRP A 205 -5.51 21.79 11.65
N SER A 206 -6.45 22.52 12.26
CA SER A 206 -7.88 22.36 12.02
C SER A 206 -8.38 23.13 10.79
N THR A 207 -7.58 24.07 10.26
CA THR A 207 -8.00 25.01 9.19
C THR A 207 -7.10 24.98 7.95
N THR A 208 -5.83 24.56 8.09
CA THR A 208 -4.82 24.61 7.02
C THR A 208 -4.52 23.23 6.43
N ASP A 209 -3.91 23.22 5.25
CA ASP A 209 -3.46 22.02 4.53
C ASP A 209 -2.25 21.34 5.19
N GLN A 210 -1.59 22.00 6.14
CA GLN A 210 -0.42 21.45 6.80
C GLN A 210 -0.79 20.34 7.78
N ILE A 211 -0.21 19.15 7.56
CA ILE A 211 -0.40 18.01 8.44
C ILE A 211 0.80 17.93 9.39
N PRO A 212 0.58 18.02 10.72
CA PRO A 212 1.67 17.95 11.67
C PRO A 212 2.33 16.57 11.72
N THR A 213 3.54 16.55 12.26
CA THR A 213 4.19 15.29 12.64
C THR A 213 3.48 14.70 13.85
N ILE A 214 3.60 13.38 14.02
CA ILE A 214 2.98 12.73 15.17
C ILE A 214 3.65 13.13 16.49
N SER A 215 4.96 13.47 16.46
CA SER A 215 5.66 14.03 17.63
C SER A 215 5.02 15.34 18.05
N SER A 216 4.85 16.28 17.12
CA SER A 216 4.27 17.59 17.42
C SER A 216 2.86 17.48 17.99
N LEU A 217 2.05 16.54 17.49
CA LEU A 217 0.71 16.26 18.04
C LEU A 217 0.78 15.75 19.48
N PHE A 218 1.66 14.80 19.76
CA PHE A 218 1.79 14.22 21.10
C PHE A 218 2.42 15.18 22.09
N ASP A 219 3.42 15.97 21.67
CA ASP A 219 4.05 16.99 22.49
C ASP A 219 3.05 18.09 22.87
N ASN A 220 2.16 18.49 21.95
CA ASN A 220 1.08 19.44 22.23
C ASN A 220 0.05 18.84 23.20
N LEU A 221 -0.38 17.58 22.96
CA LEU A 221 -1.30 16.86 23.85
C LEU A 221 -0.75 16.75 25.27
N GLU A 222 0.47 16.25 25.44
CA GLU A 222 1.08 16.02 26.76
C GLU A 222 1.33 17.32 27.51
N TYR A 223 1.79 18.37 26.80
CA TYR A 223 1.97 19.68 27.41
C TYR A 223 0.64 20.24 27.93
N SER A 224 -0.40 20.20 27.10
CA SER A 224 -1.73 20.69 27.46
C SER A 224 -2.31 19.91 28.64
N LEU A 225 -2.20 18.58 28.65
CA LEU A 225 -2.64 17.76 29.77
C LEU A 225 -1.86 18.03 31.06
N THR A 226 -0.57 18.36 30.97
CA THR A 226 0.25 18.74 32.13
C THR A 226 -0.26 20.07 32.73
N LEU A 227 -0.57 21.05 31.88
CA LEU A 227 -1.16 22.32 32.33
C LEU A 227 -2.52 22.11 33.00
N LEU A 228 -3.37 21.23 32.46
CA LEU A 228 -4.69 20.95 33.05
C LEU A 228 -4.62 20.25 34.41
N ASP A 229 -3.54 19.52 34.70
CA ASP A 229 -3.33 18.87 36.00
C ASP A 229 -2.94 19.91 37.07
N SER A 230 -2.07 20.85 36.70
CA SER A 230 -1.48 21.86 37.59
C SER A 230 -2.14 23.23 37.56
N THR A 231 -3.20 23.43 36.78
CA THR A 231 -3.84 24.74 36.60
C THR A 231 -4.47 25.26 37.90
N SER A 232 -4.43 26.58 38.07
CA SER A 232 -5.11 27.29 39.16
C SER A 232 -6.62 27.47 38.90
N ASN A 233 -7.06 27.27 37.66
CA ASN A 233 -8.45 27.39 37.25
C ASN A 233 -9.21 26.07 37.46
N ASP A 234 -9.93 25.97 38.58
CA ASP A 234 -10.72 24.77 38.94
C ASP A 234 -11.69 24.32 37.85
N SER A 235 -12.26 25.24 37.07
CA SER A 235 -13.18 24.90 35.98
C SER A 235 -12.48 24.17 34.82
N ALA A 236 -11.21 24.46 34.60
CA ALA A 236 -10.38 23.86 33.56
C ALA A 236 -9.62 22.62 34.05
N ARG A 237 -9.46 22.43 35.36
CA ARG A 237 -8.64 21.34 35.91
C ARG A 237 -9.10 19.95 35.46
N ARG A 238 -8.18 19.14 34.93
CA ARG A 238 -8.43 17.75 34.52
C ARG A 238 -7.24 16.87 34.88
N ILE A 239 -7.51 15.78 35.60
CA ILE A 239 -6.51 14.74 35.89
C ILE A 239 -6.83 13.54 35.00
N VAL A 240 -5.91 13.22 34.09
CA VAL A 240 -6.12 12.19 33.06
C VAL A 240 -5.22 10.98 33.34
N SER A 241 -5.84 9.80 33.47
CA SER A 241 -5.13 8.54 33.72
C SER A 241 -4.19 8.17 32.56
N ALA A 242 -3.16 7.36 32.82
CA ALA A 242 -2.24 6.92 31.77
C ALA A 242 -2.95 6.19 30.61
N SER A 243 -3.95 5.35 30.93
CA SER A 243 -4.78 4.66 29.93
C SER A 243 -5.56 5.65 29.06
N GLU A 244 -6.09 6.71 29.66
CA GLU A 244 -6.82 7.74 28.93
C GLU A 244 -5.87 8.56 28.05
N LYS A 245 -4.70 8.96 28.55
CA LYS A 245 -3.65 9.60 27.74
C LYS A 245 -3.30 8.77 26.50
N GLN A 246 -3.16 7.45 26.69
CA GLN A 246 -2.87 6.53 25.60
C GLN A 246 -4.03 6.45 24.57
N ARG A 247 -5.28 6.48 25.04
CA ARG A 247 -6.48 6.55 24.20
C ARG A 247 -6.50 7.83 23.35
N LEU A 248 -6.18 8.98 23.96
CA LEU A 248 -6.12 10.27 23.26
C LEU A 248 -4.99 10.30 22.20
N LYS A 249 -3.81 9.73 22.50
CA LYS A 249 -2.73 9.55 21.51
C LYS A 249 -3.16 8.70 20.32
N LEU A 250 -3.87 7.60 20.58
CA LEU A 250 -4.39 6.74 19.53
C LEU A 250 -5.41 7.46 18.63
N ILE A 251 -6.29 8.26 19.21
CA ILE A 251 -7.24 9.12 18.48
C ILE A 251 -6.47 10.07 17.55
N LEU A 252 -5.45 10.77 18.05
CA LEU A 252 -4.63 11.68 17.22
C LEU A 252 -3.87 10.93 16.12
N PHE A 253 -3.33 9.75 16.40
CA PHE A 253 -2.63 8.94 15.42
C PHE A 253 -3.53 8.55 14.24
N ILE A 254 -4.71 7.98 14.52
CA ILE A 254 -5.68 7.59 13.50
C ILE A 254 -6.18 8.83 12.75
N GLY A 255 -6.49 9.92 13.47
CA GLY A 255 -6.93 11.19 12.86
C GLY A 255 -5.90 11.76 11.90
N ARG A 256 -4.61 11.71 12.26
CA ARG A 256 -3.49 12.15 11.42
C ARG A 256 -3.30 11.26 10.21
N VAL A 257 -3.26 9.93 10.39
CA VAL A 257 -3.13 8.96 9.30
C VAL A 257 -4.25 9.15 8.28
N SER A 258 -5.49 9.23 8.77
CA SER A 258 -6.66 9.41 7.92
C SER A 258 -6.65 10.75 7.19
N ALA A 259 -6.39 11.86 7.91
CA ALA A 259 -6.30 13.18 7.30
C ALA A 259 -5.23 13.24 6.21
N TYR A 260 -4.08 12.61 6.43
CA TYR A 260 -3.02 12.49 5.42
C TYR A 260 -3.50 11.76 4.18
N CYS A 261 -4.04 10.56 4.33
CA CYS A 261 -4.52 9.77 3.19
C CYS A 261 -5.54 10.55 2.37
N PHE A 262 -6.60 11.09 2.99
CA PHE A 262 -7.67 11.75 2.24
C PHE A 262 -7.26 13.10 1.63
N ARG A 263 -6.34 13.84 2.27
CA ARG A 263 -5.77 15.06 1.67
C ARG A 263 -4.88 14.74 0.47
N GLU A 264 -4.09 13.67 0.54
CA GLU A 264 -3.32 13.21 -0.62
C GLU A 264 -4.22 12.76 -1.77
N LEU A 265 -5.37 12.14 -1.48
CA LEU A 265 -6.36 11.82 -2.52
C LEU A 265 -6.90 13.08 -3.19
N GLU A 266 -7.33 14.09 -2.43
CA GLU A 266 -7.83 15.34 -3.00
C GLU A 266 -6.74 16.06 -3.80
N ARG A 267 -5.54 16.22 -3.23
CA ARG A 267 -4.45 16.98 -3.84
C ARG A 267 -3.98 16.38 -5.16
N ASN A 268 -3.84 15.07 -5.23
CA ASN A 268 -3.27 14.41 -6.42
C ASN A 268 -4.34 14.00 -7.43
N PHE A 269 -5.58 13.78 -7.00
CA PHE A 269 -6.62 13.15 -7.84
C PHE A 269 -7.91 13.95 -7.96
N GLY A 270 -8.09 15.01 -7.18
CA GLY A 270 -9.24 15.90 -7.20
C GLY A 270 -10.38 15.45 -6.27
N ARG A 271 -11.29 16.39 -6.02
CA ARG A 271 -12.43 16.23 -5.09
C ARG A 271 -13.39 15.11 -5.49
N GLU A 272 -13.65 14.93 -6.78
CA GLU A 272 -14.54 13.87 -7.27
C GLU A 272 -14.03 12.48 -6.88
N PHE A 273 -12.73 12.24 -7.07
CA PHE A 273 -12.10 10.98 -6.70
C PHE A 273 -12.08 10.76 -5.19
N LEU A 274 -11.86 11.82 -4.40
CA LEU A 274 -12.02 11.77 -2.94
C LEU A 274 -13.43 11.31 -2.57
N ILE A 275 -14.47 11.91 -3.14
CA ILE A 275 -15.87 11.54 -2.84
C ILE A 275 -16.17 10.08 -3.20
N GLU A 276 -15.67 9.59 -4.34
CA GLU A 276 -15.77 8.18 -4.70
C GLU A 276 -15.14 7.26 -3.66
N CYS A 277 -13.91 7.58 -3.23
CA CYS A 277 -13.19 6.81 -2.22
C CYS A 277 -13.94 6.83 -0.87
N LEU A 278 -14.52 7.96 -0.47
CA LEU A 278 -15.30 8.06 0.77
C LEU A 278 -16.54 7.17 0.74
N LYS A 279 -17.31 7.21 -0.36
CA LYS A 279 -18.49 6.34 -0.54
C LYS A 279 -18.10 4.87 -0.47
N HIS A 280 -17.00 4.49 -1.12
CA HIS A 280 -16.46 3.14 -1.08
C HIS A 280 -16.11 2.71 0.35
N VAL A 281 -15.33 3.53 1.05
CA VAL A 281 -14.89 3.25 2.43
C VAL A 281 -16.07 3.13 3.38
N GLN A 282 -17.04 4.03 3.32
CA GLN A 282 -18.25 3.99 4.15
C GLN A 282 -19.08 2.72 3.91
N GLY A 283 -19.29 2.36 2.65
CA GLY A 283 -20.04 1.16 2.28
C GLY A 283 -19.34 -0.12 2.74
N GLN A 284 -18.03 -0.21 2.55
CA GLN A 284 -17.25 -1.39 2.93
C GLN A 284 -17.06 -1.53 4.43
N SER A 285 -16.79 -0.43 5.12
CA SER A 285 -16.74 -0.38 6.58
C SER A 285 -18.06 -0.85 7.20
N SER A 286 -19.21 -0.49 6.62
CA SER A 286 -20.53 -0.96 7.08
C SER A 286 -20.77 -2.46 6.83
N ARG A 287 -20.21 -3.04 5.75
CA ARG A 287 -20.26 -4.50 5.51
C ARG A 287 -19.39 -5.25 6.50
N LEU A 288 -18.14 -4.83 6.67
CA LEU A 288 -17.17 -5.45 7.58
C LEU A 288 -17.58 -5.31 9.04
N SER A 289 -18.14 -4.17 9.46
CA SER A 289 -18.68 -3.99 10.81
C SER A 289 -19.75 -5.04 11.15
N ARG A 290 -20.67 -5.35 10.22
CA ARG A 290 -21.67 -6.41 10.41
C ARG A 290 -21.09 -7.82 10.45
N ILE A 291 -19.95 -8.05 9.81
CA ILE A 291 -19.21 -9.31 9.92
C ILE A 291 -18.56 -9.39 11.30
N ASN A 292 -17.81 -8.35 11.71
CA ASN A 292 -17.16 -8.31 13.02
C ASN A 292 -18.13 -8.44 14.18
N LEU A 293 -19.32 -7.81 14.13
CA LEU A 293 -20.33 -7.96 15.18
C LEU A 293 -20.80 -9.42 15.33
N ARG A 294 -20.92 -10.16 14.22
CA ARG A 294 -21.28 -11.59 14.25
C ARG A 294 -20.14 -12.43 14.83
N LEU A 295 -18.90 -12.16 14.41
CA LEU A 295 -17.71 -12.85 14.91
C LEU A 295 -17.50 -12.59 16.40
N GLU A 296 -17.66 -11.36 16.87
CA GLU A 296 -17.52 -11.01 18.28
C GLU A 296 -18.59 -11.71 19.14
N LYS A 297 -19.83 -11.81 18.66
CA LYS A 297 -20.88 -12.58 19.34
C LYS A 297 -20.53 -14.07 19.41
N HIS A 298 -19.97 -14.63 18.34
CA HIS A 298 -19.50 -16.00 18.30
C HIS A 298 -18.35 -16.25 19.29
N LEU A 299 -17.30 -15.42 19.26
CA LEU A 299 -16.17 -15.50 20.19
C LEU A 299 -16.63 -15.46 21.66
N LYS A 300 -17.52 -14.53 22.01
CA LYS A 300 -18.10 -14.45 23.38
C LYS A 300 -18.90 -15.69 23.77
N THR A 301 -19.45 -16.43 22.80
CA THR A 301 -20.16 -17.69 23.06
C THR A 301 -19.16 -18.81 23.32
N VAL A 302 -18.09 -18.89 22.52
CA VAL A 302 -17.02 -19.87 22.67
C VAL A 302 -16.28 -19.68 24.00
N GLU A 303 -15.91 -18.44 24.34
CA GLU A 303 -15.27 -18.09 25.61
C GLU A 303 -16.11 -18.55 26.81
N LYS A 304 -17.43 -18.29 26.79
CA LYS A 304 -18.36 -18.76 27.83
C LYS A 304 -18.45 -20.27 27.93
N SER A 305 -18.35 -21.01 26.83
CA SER A 305 -18.41 -22.47 26.85
C SER A 305 -17.14 -23.13 27.41
N ILE A 306 -15.99 -22.47 27.29
CA ILE A 306 -14.71 -22.98 27.81
C ILE A 306 -14.58 -22.69 29.31
N GLY A 307 -15.15 -21.58 29.79
CA GLY A 307 -15.13 -21.20 31.21
C GLY A 307 -14.00 -20.23 31.55
N SER A 308 -13.35 -20.40 32.71
CA SER A 308 -12.27 -19.50 33.12
C SER A 308 -11.00 -19.78 32.33
N MET A 309 -10.53 -18.78 31.58
CA MET A 309 -9.32 -18.82 30.77
C MET A 309 -8.34 -17.73 31.21
N SER A 310 -7.03 -17.98 31.06
CA SER A 310 -6.04 -16.92 31.22
C SER A 310 -6.14 -15.91 30.06
N GLU A 311 -5.60 -14.70 30.24
CA GLU A 311 -5.57 -13.70 29.16
C GLU A 311 -4.81 -14.22 27.91
N VAL A 312 -3.76 -15.02 28.13
CA VAL A 312 -2.98 -15.64 27.04
C VAL A 312 -3.84 -16.60 26.24
N ASP A 313 -4.61 -17.45 26.91
CA ASP A 313 -5.48 -18.43 26.24
C ASP A 313 -6.60 -17.73 25.48
N VAL A 314 -7.17 -16.65 26.03
CA VAL A 314 -8.20 -15.84 25.35
C VAL A 314 -7.62 -15.19 24.09
N ASN A 315 -6.41 -14.62 24.16
CA ASN A 315 -5.76 -14.04 23.00
C ASN A 315 -5.47 -15.10 21.93
N GLN A 316 -5.05 -16.30 22.33
CA GLN A 316 -4.78 -17.41 21.42
C GLN A 316 -6.07 -17.93 20.75
N LEU A 317 -7.16 -18.04 21.51
CA LEU A 317 -8.50 -18.35 20.98
C LEU A 317 -8.91 -17.34 19.90
N TYR A 318 -8.85 -16.04 20.20
CA TYR A 318 -9.19 -14.98 19.25
C TYR A 318 -8.31 -15.04 18.00
N PHE A 319 -7.02 -15.33 18.16
CA PHE A 319 -6.11 -15.46 17.03
C PHE A 319 -6.52 -16.61 16.10
N TYR A 320 -6.76 -17.81 16.63
CA TYR A 320 -7.09 -18.98 15.82
C TYR A 320 -8.48 -18.89 15.18
N GLU A 321 -9.51 -18.62 15.97
CA GLU A 321 -10.91 -18.56 15.51
C GLU A 321 -11.09 -17.53 14.38
N ILE A 322 -10.49 -16.35 14.54
CA ILE A 322 -10.56 -15.31 13.51
C ILE A 322 -9.68 -15.66 12.31
N SER A 323 -8.54 -16.32 12.51
CA SER A 323 -7.69 -16.76 11.39
C SER A 323 -8.41 -17.80 10.53
N GLU A 324 -8.99 -18.82 11.17
CA GLU A 324 -9.75 -19.88 10.51
C GLU A 324 -10.96 -19.32 9.76
N TYR A 325 -11.74 -18.44 10.40
CA TYR A 325 -12.87 -17.79 9.72
C TYR A 325 -12.45 -17.10 8.42
N TRP A 326 -11.37 -16.30 8.46
CA TRP A 326 -10.93 -15.55 7.27
C TRP A 326 -10.26 -16.43 6.21
N GLU A 327 -9.67 -17.56 6.61
CA GLU A 327 -9.18 -18.59 5.69
C GLU A 327 -10.36 -19.26 4.97
N GLN A 328 -11.38 -19.71 5.71
CA GLN A 328 -12.59 -20.29 5.14
C GLN A 328 -13.35 -19.29 4.27
N PHE A 329 -13.40 -18.01 4.68
CA PHE A 329 -13.95 -16.93 3.86
C PHE A 329 -13.22 -16.79 2.52
N ALA A 330 -11.89 -16.85 2.52
CA ALA A 330 -11.09 -16.77 1.30
C ALA A 330 -11.32 -17.98 0.39
N ILE A 331 -11.30 -19.19 0.93
CA ILE A 331 -11.57 -20.45 0.18
C ILE A 331 -12.98 -20.40 -0.44
N SER A 332 -13.98 -20.03 0.35
CA SER A 332 -15.38 -19.95 -0.12
C SER A 332 -15.55 -18.88 -1.20
N THR A 333 -14.90 -17.73 -1.03
CA THR A 333 -14.92 -16.65 -2.02
C THR A 333 -14.24 -17.09 -3.32
N GLU A 334 -13.10 -17.76 -3.25
CA GLU A 334 -12.40 -18.26 -4.44
C GLU A 334 -13.24 -19.29 -5.19
N HIS A 335 -13.84 -20.25 -4.47
CA HIS A 335 -14.75 -21.22 -5.07
C HIS A 335 -15.96 -20.55 -5.71
N GLY A 336 -16.60 -19.62 -4.99
CA GLY A 336 -17.72 -18.84 -5.50
C GLY A 336 -17.36 -18.00 -6.73
N SER A 337 -16.17 -17.39 -6.76
CA SER A 337 -15.67 -16.63 -7.90
C SER A 337 -15.46 -17.51 -9.13
N ARG A 338 -14.95 -18.74 -8.98
CA ARG A 338 -14.80 -19.67 -10.11
C ARG A 338 -16.15 -20.09 -10.69
N LEU A 339 -17.12 -20.39 -9.85
CA LEU A 339 -18.49 -20.71 -10.30
C LEU A 339 -19.13 -19.51 -11.01
N LEU A 340 -19.01 -18.32 -10.40
CA LEU A 340 -19.51 -17.07 -10.97
C LEU A 340 -18.88 -16.76 -12.34
N GLN A 341 -17.60 -17.05 -12.53
CA GLN A 341 -16.94 -16.89 -13.83
C GLN A 341 -17.57 -17.79 -14.91
N GLY A 342 -17.98 -19.01 -14.54
CA GLY A 342 -18.74 -19.90 -15.42
C GLY A 342 -20.04 -19.26 -15.89
N TYR A 343 -20.81 -18.66 -14.97
CA TYR A 343 -22.02 -17.91 -15.33
C TYR A 343 -21.71 -16.70 -16.21
N ILE A 344 -20.70 -15.90 -15.87
CA ILE A 344 -20.34 -14.69 -16.64
C ILE A 344 -19.96 -15.03 -18.09
N ASN A 345 -19.35 -16.19 -18.32
CA ASN A 345 -18.95 -16.64 -19.65
C ASN A 345 -20.10 -17.23 -20.47
N ASP A 346 -21.26 -17.50 -19.85
CA ASP A 346 -22.45 -18.01 -20.53
C ASP A 346 -23.22 -16.87 -21.20
N GLU A 347 -23.69 -17.08 -22.44
CA GLU A 347 -24.44 -16.07 -23.21
C GLU A 347 -25.73 -15.60 -22.49
N SER A 348 -26.32 -16.45 -21.63
CA SER A 348 -27.49 -16.06 -20.84
C SER A 348 -27.20 -14.95 -19.84
N PHE A 349 -25.96 -14.78 -19.40
CA PHE A 349 -25.60 -13.75 -18.43
C PHE A 349 -25.74 -12.34 -18.98
N SER A 350 -25.46 -12.11 -20.27
CA SER A 350 -25.68 -10.81 -20.90
C SER A 350 -27.16 -10.42 -20.95
N ASN A 351 -28.06 -11.39 -20.91
CA ASN A 351 -29.51 -11.17 -20.94
C ASN A 351 -30.10 -10.82 -19.57
N LEU A 352 -29.34 -10.98 -18.48
CA LEU A 352 -29.78 -10.64 -17.13
C LEU A 352 -29.86 -9.12 -16.93
N THR A 353 -30.80 -8.68 -16.10
CA THR A 353 -30.85 -7.30 -15.60
C THR A 353 -29.73 -7.04 -14.60
N GLU A 354 -29.37 -5.77 -14.39
CA GLU A 354 -28.34 -5.37 -13.42
C GLU A 354 -28.67 -5.82 -11.98
N LEU A 355 -29.96 -5.86 -11.62
CA LEU A 355 -30.41 -6.38 -10.33
C LEU A 355 -30.19 -7.89 -10.20
N GLU A 356 -30.49 -8.66 -11.26
CA GLU A 356 -30.28 -10.10 -11.27
C GLU A 356 -28.81 -10.47 -11.22
N LYS A 357 -27.98 -9.78 -12.01
CA LYS A 357 -26.51 -9.93 -11.94
C LYS A 357 -26.00 -9.61 -10.54
N SER A 358 -26.49 -8.52 -9.93
CA SER A 358 -26.13 -8.16 -8.55
C SER A 358 -26.48 -9.25 -7.53
N LYS A 359 -27.68 -9.82 -7.62
CA LYS A 359 -28.10 -10.93 -6.75
C LYS A 359 -27.24 -12.17 -6.97
N LEU A 360 -26.96 -12.51 -8.22
CA LEU A 360 -26.14 -13.66 -8.58
C LEU A 360 -24.72 -13.53 -8.00
N VAL A 361 -24.08 -12.37 -8.18
CA VAL A 361 -22.75 -12.09 -7.63
C VAL A 361 -22.78 -12.22 -6.10
N ILE A 362 -23.71 -11.55 -5.42
CA ILE A 362 -23.80 -11.56 -3.96
C ILE A 362 -24.06 -12.97 -3.42
N ALA A 363 -24.85 -13.79 -4.11
CA ALA A 363 -25.11 -15.17 -3.72
C ALA A 363 -23.85 -16.06 -3.73
N HIS A 364 -22.92 -15.81 -4.67
CA HIS A 364 -21.73 -16.64 -4.83
C HIS A 364 -20.54 -16.19 -3.99
N VAL A 365 -20.31 -14.88 -3.88
CA VAL A 365 -19.09 -14.33 -3.23
C VAL A 365 -19.39 -13.47 -2.02
N GLY A 366 -20.67 -13.33 -1.64
CA GLY A 366 -21.09 -12.50 -0.52
C GLY A 366 -21.02 -11.00 -0.81
N THR A 367 -21.58 -10.21 0.11
CA THR A 367 -21.73 -8.75 -0.10
C THR A 367 -20.42 -7.97 -0.09
N PHE A 368 -19.40 -8.44 0.63
CA PHE A 368 -18.10 -7.76 0.72
C PHE A 368 -17.30 -7.94 -0.58
N ALA A 369 -16.95 -9.18 -0.94
CA ALA A 369 -16.21 -9.48 -2.16
C ALA A 369 -17.03 -9.19 -3.42
N GLY A 370 -18.36 -9.36 -3.37
CA GLY A 370 -19.26 -9.09 -4.48
C GLY A 370 -19.22 -7.63 -4.96
N HIS A 371 -18.97 -6.66 -4.07
CA HIS A 371 -18.84 -5.27 -4.49
C HIS A 371 -17.72 -5.06 -5.52
N GLY A 372 -16.54 -5.66 -5.29
CA GLY A 372 -15.42 -5.58 -6.23
C GLY A 372 -15.75 -6.20 -7.57
N VAL A 373 -16.45 -7.35 -7.57
CA VAL A 373 -16.90 -8.01 -8.80
C VAL A 373 -17.90 -7.16 -9.56
N LEU A 374 -18.88 -6.55 -8.88
CA LEU A 374 -19.84 -5.63 -9.51
C LEU A 374 -19.15 -4.41 -10.10
N THR A 375 -18.09 -3.91 -9.46
CA THR A 375 -17.26 -2.84 -10.03
C THR A 375 -16.54 -3.29 -11.30
N LEU A 376 -15.99 -4.50 -11.34
CA LEU A 376 -15.34 -5.05 -12.54
C LEU A 376 -16.31 -5.24 -13.70
N LEU A 377 -17.56 -5.63 -13.41
CA LEU A 377 -18.62 -5.79 -14.41
C LEU A 377 -19.16 -4.44 -14.95
N GLY A 378 -18.60 -3.30 -14.54
CA GLY A 378 -19.00 -1.98 -15.01
C GLY A 378 -20.31 -1.47 -14.41
N MET A 379 -20.83 -2.14 -13.37
CA MET A 379 -22.09 -1.77 -12.68
C MET A 379 -21.89 -0.61 -11.70
N THR A 380 -20.67 -0.09 -11.60
CA THR A 380 -20.29 1.11 -10.87
C THR A 380 -19.26 1.90 -11.71
N PRO A 381 -19.06 3.21 -11.50
CA PRO A 381 -18.19 4.03 -12.34
C PRO A 381 -16.78 3.43 -12.49
N SER A 382 -16.39 3.12 -13.72
CA SER A 382 -15.13 2.48 -14.08
C SER A 382 -13.96 3.47 -14.19
N VAL A 383 -12.73 2.95 -14.20
CA VAL A 383 -11.55 3.72 -14.62
C VAL A 383 -11.55 3.77 -16.16
N LYS A 384 -11.33 4.95 -16.73
CA LYS A 384 -11.44 5.23 -18.18
C LYS A 384 -10.60 4.29 -19.07
N GLY A 385 -11.25 3.90 -20.18
CA GLY A 385 -10.78 3.48 -21.50
C GLY A 385 -9.35 2.98 -21.67
N MET A 386 -9.19 1.67 -21.81
CA MET A 386 -8.05 1.08 -22.53
C MET A 386 -8.02 1.64 -23.96
N PRO A 387 -6.85 2.03 -24.51
CA PRO A 387 -6.76 2.42 -25.91
C PRO A 387 -7.24 1.28 -26.82
N SER A 388 -8.05 1.58 -27.83
CA SER A 388 -8.73 0.57 -28.66
C SER A 388 -7.77 -0.41 -29.34
N GLU A 389 -6.62 0.08 -29.83
CA GLU A 389 -5.62 -0.73 -30.53
C GLU A 389 -4.63 -1.44 -29.58
N PHE A 390 -4.69 -1.17 -28.27
CA PHE A 390 -3.75 -1.72 -27.30
C PHE A 390 -3.74 -3.26 -27.27
N PRO A 391 -4.90 -3.97 -27.17
CA PRO A 391 -4.90 -5.43 -27.09
C PRO A 391 -4.24 -6.11 -28.31
N GLU A 392 -4.52 -5.60 -29.51
CA GLU A 392 -3.98 -6.15 -30.76
C GLU A 392 -2.47 -5.95 -30.83
N LEU A 393 -2.01 -4.70 -30.67
CA LEU A 393 -0.58 -4.34 -30.79
C LEU A 393 0.25 -4.93 -29.65
N PHE A 394 -0.33 -5.12 -28.47
CA PHE A 394 0.31 -5.85 -27.37
C PHE A 394 0.54 -7.32 -27.73
N ASN A 395 -0.49 -8.01 -28.23
CA ASN A 395 -0.39 -9.41 -28.64
C ASN A 395 0.57 -9.61 -29.82
N GLU A 396 0.58 -8.69 -30.77
CA GLU A 396 1.53 -8.68 -31.87
C GLU A 396 2.98 -8.58 -31.38
N GLY A 397 3.28 -7.62 -30.51
CA GLY A 397 4.63 -7.47 -29.94
C GLY A 397 5.07 -8.69 -29.11
N LEU A 398 4.16 -9.32 -28.36
CA LEU A 398 4.43 -10.57 -27.64
C LEU A 398 4.79 -11.75 -28.56
N LYS A 399 4.21 -11.80 -29.77
CA LYS A 399 4.56 -12.79 -30.78
C LYS A 399 5.91 -12.45 -31.43
N LEU A 400 6.07 -11.20 -31.87
CA LEU A 400 7.27 -10.72 -32.57
C LEU A 400 8.54 -10.95 -31.74
N LYS A 401 8.52 -10.65 -30.44
CA LYS A 401 9.70 -10.79 -29.58
C LYS A 401 10.23 -12.23 -29.49
N LYS A 402 9.41 -13.27 -29.70
CA LYS A 402 9.86 -14.66 -29.52
C LYS A 402 10.82 -15.09 -30.62
N SER A 403 10.61 -14.62 -31.85
CA SER A 403 11.38 -15.03 -33.01
C SER A 403 11.56 -13.85 -33.98
N PRO A 404 12.33 -12.80 -33.62
CA PRO A 404 12.57 -11.70 -34.53
C PRO A 404 13.45 -12.15 -35.71
N THR A 405 12.87 -12.20 -36.90
CA THR A 405 13.54 -12.66 -38.13
C THR A 405 14.26 -11.54 -38.87
N SER A 406 13.79 -10.30 -38.75
CA SER A 406 14.42 -9.13 -39.39
C SER A 406 14.28 -7.88 -38.53
N LEU A 407 15.21 -6.93 -38.73
CA LEU A 407 15.09 -5.58 -38.15
C LEU A 407 13.89 -4.83 -38.73
N GLY A 408 13.57 -5.05 -40.01
CA GLY A 408 12.44 -4.40 -40.69
C GLY A 408 11.09 -4.75 -40.06
N ASP A 409 10.90 -5.98 -39.58
CA ASP A 409 9.67 -6.37 -38.87
C ASP A 409 9.52 -5.61 -37.55
N ILE A 410 10.63 -5.41 -36.84
CA ILE A 410 10.67 -4.64 -35.58
C ILE A 410 10.41 -3.16 -35.86
N ASP A 411 11.01 -2.59 -36.90
CA ASP A 411 10.80 -1.21 -37.32
C ASP A 411 9.34 -0.97 -37.74
N ASN A 412 8.75 -1.91 -38.48
CA ASN A 412 7.34 -1.85 -38.89
C ASN A 412 6.40 -1.87 -37.69
N TYR A 413 6.63 -2.77 -36.73
CA TYR A 413 5.87 -2.82 -35.48
C TYR A 413 5.98 -1.50 -34.69
N HIS A 414 7.21 -0.98 -34.53
CA HIS A 414 7.45 0.29 -33.84
C HIS A 414 6.74 1.47 -34.53
N ASN A 415 6.74 1.52 -35.86
CA ASN A 415 6.01 2.53 -36.62
C ASN A 415 4.48 2.43 -36.42
N ARG A 416 3.93 1.22 -36.30
CA ARG A 416 2.52 1.02 -35.95
C ARG A 416 2.21 1.52 -34.54
N LEU A 417 3.05 1.23 -33.55
CA LEU A 417 2.90 1.76 -32.19
C LEU A 417 2.88 3.29 -32.17
N ARG A 418 3.77 3.94 -32.94
CA ARG A 418 3.80 5.41 -33.05
C ARG A 418 2.54 5.98 -33.66
N LYS A 419 2.03 5.37 -34.74
CA LYS A 419 0.76 5.76 -35.36
C LYS A 419 -0.42 5.62 -34.39
N ALA A 420 -0.40 4.59 -33.54
CA ALA A 420 -1.40 4.34 -32.51
C ALA A 420 -1.24 5.20 -31.24
N GLY A 421 -0.15 5.98 -31.12
CA GLY A 421 0.18 6.71 -29.88
C GLY A 421 0.55 5.81 -28.70
N LEU A 422 1.01 4.58 -28.96
CA LEU A 422 1.33 3.55 -27.95
C LEU A 422 2.83 3.32 -27.74
N ASP A 423 3.69 4.11 -28.37
CA ASP A 423 5.16 3.99 -28.25
C ASP A 423 5.62 4.13 -26.78
N ASP A 424 5.07 5.13 -26.08
CA ASP A 424 5.34 5.38 -24.65
C ASP A 424 4.70 4.36 -23.68
N VAL A 425 4.09 3.30 -24.20
CA VAL A 425 3.44 2.23 -23.43
C VAL A 425 4.08 0.88 -23.74
N LEU A 426 4.26 0.58 -25.03
CA LEU A 426 4.68 -0.73 -25.55
C LEU A 426 6.10 -0.76 -26.11
N SER A 427 6.87 0.34 -26.05
CA SER A 427 8.27 0.39 -26.51
C SER A 427 9.18 -0.65 -25.86
N TRP A 428 8.85 -1.17 -24.67
CA TRP A 428 9.59 -2.26 -24.07
C TRP A 428 9.54 -3.56 -24.89
N LEU A 429 8.45 -3.80 -25.65
CA LEU A 429 8.35 -4.93 -26.58
C LEU A 429 9.24 -4.72 -27.82
N VAL A 430 9.33 -3.47 -28.31
CA VAL A 430 10.22 -3.10 -29.41
C VAL A 430 11.68 -3.33 -29.02
N ASN A 431 12.08 -2.77 -27.86
CA ASN A 431 13.43 -2.95 -27.33
C ASN A 431 13.74 -4.42 -27.07
N TRP A 432 12.77 -5.20 -26.58
CA TRP A 432 12.95 -6.64 -26.40
C TRP A 432 13.13 -7.38 -27.73
N GLY A 433 12.39 -6.99 -28.78
CA GLY A 433 12.56 -7.50 -30.13
C GLY A 433 13.98 -7.29 -30.66
N TYR A 434 14.49 -6.06 -30.60
CA TYR A 434 15.88 -5.77 -30.98
C TYR A 434 16.90 -6.54 -30.13
N ALA A 435 16.66 -6.62 -28.82
CA ALA A 435 17.56 -7.32 -27.91
C ALA A 435 17.71 -8.80 -28.30
N ASN A 436 16.59 -9.47 -28.57
CA ASN A 436 16.56 -10.87 -29.00
C ASN A 436 17.18 -11.05 -30.39
N TYR A 437 16.94 -10.13 -31.34
CA TYR A 437 17.58 -10.17 -32.66
C TYR A 437 19.11 -10.08 -32.57
N PHE A 438 19.65 -9.10 -31.85
CA PHE A 438 21.11 -8.99 -31.70
C PHE A 438 21.71 -10.13 -30.89
N TYR A 439 20.94 -10.67 -29.93
CA TYR A 439 21.37 -11.83 -29.14
C TYR A 439 21.56 -13.08 -30.00
N THR A 440 20.62 -13.40 -30.90
CA THR A 440 20.74 -14.55 -31.81
C THR A 440 21.92 -14.43 -32.78
N HIS A 441 22.27 -13.20 -33.15
CA HIS A 441 23.43 -12.88 -33.99
C HIS A 441 24.73 -12.71 -33.19
N LYS A 442 24.77 -13.15 -31.93
CA LYS A 442 25.94 -13.08 -31.02
C LYS A 442 26.53 -11.67 -30.84
N SER A 443 25.74 -10.63 -31.13
CA SER A 443 26.09 -9.22 -30.91
C SER A 443 25.72 -8.81 -29.48
N PHE A 444 26.40 -9.38 -28.48
CA PHE A 444 26.02 -9.27 -27.07
C PHE A 444 26.08 -7.83 -26.52
N ASP A 445 27.02 -7.00 -26.97
CA ASP A 445 27.12 -5.58 -26.58
C ASP A 445 25.90 -4.78 -27.02
N LYS A 446 25.48 -4.97 -28.28
CA LYS A 446 24.27 -4.33 -28.83
C LYS A 446 23.02 -4.83 -28.13
N SER A 447 22.93 -6.15 -27.96
CA SER A 447 21.81 -6.81 -27.29
C SER A 447 21.61 -6.28 -25.86
N TYR A 448 22.69 -6.10 -25.09
CA TYR A 448 22.64 -5.55 -23.74
C TYR A 448 21.97 -4.19 -23.67
N GLY A 449 22.34 -3.25 -24.54
CA GLY A 449 21.75 -1.91 -24.55
C GLY A 449 20.23 -1.95 -24.75
N TYR A 450 19.74 -2.88 -25.56
CA TYR A 450 18.31 -3.07 -25.77
C TYR A 450 17.62 -3.82 -24.63
N TYR A 451 18.23 -4.85 -24.06
CA TYR A 451 17.68 -5.52 -22.86
C TYR A 451 17.58 -4.58 -21.67
N GLU A 452 18.57 -3.72 -21.46
CA GLU A 452 18.56 -2.72 -20.39
C GLU A 452 17.38 -1.74 -20.55
N LYS A 453 17.14 -1.24 -21.77
CA LYS A 453 15.97 -0.39 -22.07
C LYS A 453 14.67 -1.14 -21.83
N ALA A 454 14.53 -2.33 -22.42
CA ALA A 454 13.33 -3.15 -22.29
C ALA A 454 13.01 -3.46 -20.82
N PHE A 455 14.01 -3.91 -20.04
CA PHE A 455 13.85 -4.20 -18.62
C PHE A 455 13.40 -2.97 -17.83
N ASN A 456 14.06 -1.82 -18.02
CA ASN A 456 13.74 -0.60 -17.27
C ASN A 456 12.35 -0.04 -17.61
N GLN A 457 11.88 -0.25 -18.84
CA GLN A 457 10.53 0.16 -19.27
C GLN A 457 9.44 -0.83 -18.82
N ALA A 458 9.77 -2.13 -18.72
CA ALA A 458 8.83 -3.21 -18.40
C ALA A 458 8.67 -3.52 -16.90
N LYS A 459 9.70 -3.22 -16.08
CA LYS A 459 9.77 -3.63 -14.66
C LYS A 459 8.53 -3.27 -13.84
N TYR A 460 7.85 -2.17 -14.12
CA TYR A 460 6.65 -1.74 -13.38
C TYR A 460 5.42 -1.61 -14.29
N SER A 461 5.42 -2.29 -15.43
CA SER A 461 4.35 -2.18 -16.43
C SER A 461 3.97 -3.49 -17.11
N ALA A 462 4.87 -4.46 -17.20
CA ALA A 462 4.64 -5.68 -17.99
C ALA A 462 3.87 -6.81 -17.25
N GLY A 463 3.70 -6.72 -15.92
CA GLY A 463 3.00 -7.73 -15.12
C GLY A 463 3.59 -9.12 -15.32
N ARG A 464 2.71 -10.11 -15.58
CA ARG A 464 3.10 -11.52 -15.80
C ARG A 464 4.12 -11.76 -16.92
N ASN A 465 4.31 -10.78 -17.81
CA ASN A 465 5.25 -10.89 -18.93
C ASN A 465 6.71 -10.58 -18.56
N GLN A 466 6.98 -10.24 -17.29
CA GLN A 466 8.32 -9.89 -16.81
C GLN A 466 9.27 -11.08 -16.73
N TYR A 467 8.77 -12.28 -16.41
CA TYR A 467 9.61 -13.44 -16.05
C TYR A 467 10.75 -13.70 -17.04
N LEU A 468 10.43 -13.77 -18.34
CA LEU A 468 11.42 -14.10 -19.36
C LEU A 468 12.40 -12.95 -19.59
N LEU A 469 11.90 -11.72 -19.68
CA LEU A 469 12.71 -10.52 -19.89
C LEU A 469 13.73 -10.32 -18.78
N VAL A 470 13.32 -10.55 -17.53
CA VAL A 470 14.20 -10.45 -16.35
C VAL A 470 15.34 -11.45 -16.43
N ASN A 471 15.05 -12.72 -16.75
CA ASN A 471 16.07 -13.76 -16.86
C ASN A 471 17.05 -13.46 -18.00
N GLN A 472 16.56 -12.99 -19.15
CA GLN A 472 17.40 -12.61 -20.29
C GLN A 472 18.24 -11.36 -20.01
N TYR A 473 17.71 -10.36 -19.29
CA TYR A 473 18.47 -9.20 -18.88
C TYR A 473 19.59 -9.57 -17.88
N ILE A 474 19.32 -10.44 -16.91
CA ILE A 474 20.32 -10.95 -15.96
C ILE A 474 21.46 -11.66 -16.70
N GLU A 475 21.13 -12.50 -17.67
CA GLU A 475 22.12 -13.15 -18.52
C GLU A 475 22.93 -12.13 -19.34
N SER A 476 22.25 -11.18 -19.98
CA SER A 476 22.90 -10.16 -20.78
C SER A 476 23.87 -9.32 -19.93
N CYS A 477 23.51 -9.01 -18.68
CA CYS A 477 24.43 -8.37 -17.74
C CYS A 477 25.69 -9.20 -17.52
N ALA A 478 25.57 -10.51 -17.32
CA ALA A 478 26.71 -11.39 -17.09
C ALA A 478 27.64 -11.46 -18.30
N LYS A 479 27.11 -11.63 -19.51
CA LYS A 479 27.89 -11.65 -20.76
C LYS A 479 28.66 -10.36 -21.02
N ASN A 480 28.14 -9.24 -20.55
CA ASN A 480 28.70 -7.90 -20.80
C ASN A 480 29.49 -7.34 -19.61
N GLY A 481 29.90 -8.19 -18.66
CA GLY A 481 30.72 -7.75 -17.54
C GLY A 481 29.97 -6.94 -16.46
N LYS A 482 28.63 -6.84 -16.53
CA LYS A 482 27.80 -5.95 -15.68
C LYS A 482 27.33 -6.63 -14.39
N TYR A 483 28.27 -6.99 -13.53
CA TYR A 483 27.98 -7.74 -12.30
C TYR A 483 27.05 -6.98 -11.34
N LYS A 484 27.23 -5.66 -11.20
CA LYS A 484 26.46 -4.84 -10.26
C LYS A 484 24.98 -4.75 -10.68
N GLU A 485 24.74 -4.61 -11.97
CA GLU A 485 23.43 -4.53 -12.61
C GLU A 485 22.72 -5.89 -12.50
N MET A 486 23.43 -6.98 -12.77
CA MET A 486 22.94 -8.35 -12.55
C MET A 486 22.45 -8.54 -11.12
N LYS A 487 23.25 -8.16 -10.11
CA LYS A 487 22.88 -8.28 -8.70
C LYS A 487 21.64 -7.46 -8.33
N LYS A 488 21.48 -6.27 -8.92
CA LYS A 488 20.29 -5.45 -8.72
C LYS A 488 19.05 -6.11 -9.32
N ALA A 489 19.15 -6.63 -10.54
CA ALA A 489 18.07 -7.31 -11.23
C ALA A 489 17.64 -8.58 -10.49
N VAL A 490 18.58 -9.41 -10.01
CA VAL A 490 18.29 -10.60 -9.20
C VAL A 490 17.57 -10.22 -7.90
N ALA A 491 18.07 -9.22 -7.16
CA ALA A 491 17.45 -8.77 -5.91
C ALA A 491 16.03 -8.24 -6.13
N TRP A 492 15.81 -7.47 -7.21
CA TRP A 492 14.49 -6.97 -7.59
C TRP A 492 13.53 -8.11 -7.97
N ALA A 493 13.98 -9.05 -8.79
CA ALA A 493 13.18 -10.20 -9.22
C ALA A 493 12.76 -11.08 -8.03
N GLN A 494 13.70 -11.39 -7.15
CA GLN A 494 13.43 -12.15 -5.92
C GLN A 494 12.44 -11.43 -5.02
N TYR A 495 12.59 -10.12 -4.86
CA TYR A 495 11.61 -9.32 -4.12
C TYR A 495 10.20 -9.48 -4.71
N LEU A 496 10.05 -9.40 -6.04
CA LEU A 496 8.77 -9.63 -6.71
C LEU A 496 8.31 -11.09 -6.75
N GLY A 497 9.13 -12.04 -6.27
CA GLY A 497 8.81 -13.47 -6.34
C GLY A 497 9.01 -14.07 -7.74
N ILE A 498 9.64 -13.33 -8.64
CA ILE A 498 10.02 -13.81 -9.97
C ILE A 498 11.22 -14.76 -9.80
N LYS A 499 11.00 -16.05 -10.08
CA LYS A 499 12.04 -17.07 -9.99
C LYS A 499 13.13 -16.81 -11.04
N ILE A 500 14.39 -16.81 -10.61
CA ILE A 500 15.54 -16.81 -11.54
C ILE A 500 15.84 -18.25 -11.91
N ARG A 501 15.72 -18.60 -13.20
CA ARG A 501 15.79 -19.98 -13.72
C ARG A 501 17.01 -20.74 -13.20
N TRP A 502 18.17 -20.08 -13.23
CA TRP A 502 19.47 -20.66 -12.92
C TRP A 502 19.83 -20.67 -11.43
N LEU A 503 19.01 -20.05 -10.59
CA LEU A 503 19.13 -20.09 -9.13
C LEU A 503 18.04 -20.96 -8.48
N ARG A 504 17.25 -21.69 -9.28
CA ARG A 504 16.20 -22.57 -8.77
C ARG A 504 16.82 -23.76 -8.04
N GLY A 505 16.29 -24.07 -6.85
CA GLY A 505 16.73 -25.20 -6.04
C GLY A 505 18.04 -24.96 -5.27
N TRP A 506 18.54 -23.72 -5.26
CA TRP A 506 19.68 -23.35 -4.44
C TRP A 506 19.19 -22.90 -3.06
N ASP A 507 19.84 -23.34 -2.00
CA ASP A 507 19.41 -23.09 -0.61
C ASP A 507 19.45 -21.60 -0.23
N ASP A 508 20.45 -20.86 -0.74
CA ASP A 508 20.54 -19.40 -0.61
C ASP A 508 20.80 -18.72 -1.96
N PRO A 509 19.77 -18.44 -2.76
CA PRO A 509 19.90 -17.76 -4.05
C PRO A 509 20.54 -16.36 -3.99
N LYS A 510 20.73 -15.79 -2.79
CA LYS A 510 21.25 -14.43 -2.56
C LYS A 510 22.71 -14.41 -2.14
N SER A 511 23.30 -15.55 -1.81
CA SER A 511 24.67 -15.63 -1.35
C SER A 511 25.64 -15.08 -2.40
N GLU A 512 26.69 -14.39 -1.96
CA GLU A 512 27.67 -13.81 -2.88
C GLU A 512 28.35 -14.91 -3.72
N GLY A 513 28.57 -16.09 -3.14
CA GLY A 513 29.11 -17.24 -3.87
C GLY A 513 28.18 -17.68 -5.00
N ASN A 514 26.88 -17.71 -4.73
CA ASN A 514 25.89 -18.17 -5.70
C ASN A 514 25.66 -17.17 -6.84
N LEU A 515 25.67 -15.88 -6.51
CA LEU A 515 25.62 -14.81 -7.51
C LEU A 515 26.88 -14.80 -8.39
N LYS A 516 28.07 -15.02 -7.82
CA LYS A 516 29.31 -15.18 -8.60
C LYS A 516 29.28 -16.42 -9.48
N GLY A 517 28.79 -17.55 -8.96
CA GLY A 517 28.60 -18.79 -9.72
C GLY A 517 27.70 -18.57 -10.93
N LEU A 518 26.54 -17.95 -10.72
CA LEU A 518 25.63 -17.56 -11.81
C LEU A 518 26.30 -16.64 -12.83
N TYR A 519 26.99 -15.60 -12.37
CA TYR A 519 27.66 -14.63 -13.24
C TYR A 519 28.71 -15.30 -14.14
N ASN A 520 29.53 -16.17 -13.56
CA ASN A 520 30.56 -16.91 -14.31
C ASN A 520 29.94 -17.90 -15.31
N LEU A 521 28.88 -18.61 -14.90
CA LEU A 521 28.15 -19.53 -15.76
C LEU A 521 27.56 -18.79 -16.98
N MET A 522 26.82 -17.72 -16.75
CA MET A 522 26.10 -16.98 -17.79
C MET A 522 27.04 -16.11 -18.65
N GLY A 523 28.19 -15.69 -18.10
CA GLY A 523 29.24 -14.97 -18.82
C GLY A 523 29.91 -15.79 -19.92
N ASN A 524 29.76 -17.12 -19.92
CA ASN A 524 30.23 -17.97 -21.00
C ASN A 524 29.44 -17.69 -22.29
N HIS A 525 30.13 -17.21 -23.32
CA HIS A 525 29.53 -16.84 -24.60
C HIS A 525 29.00 -18.06 -25.39
N ASN A 526 29.43 -19.27 -25.03
CA ASN A 526 28.97 -20.53 -25.65
C ASN A 526 27.66 -21.05 -25.04
N MET A 527 27.23 -20.53 -23.88
CA MET A 527 25.92 -20.84 -23.33
C MET A 527 24.90 -19.79 -23.76
N GLN A 528 23.82 -20.23 -24.40
CA GLN A 528 22.69 -19.38 -24.78
C GLN A 528 21.42 -19.82 -24.04
N TYR A 529 20.51 -18.88 -23.79
CA TYR A 529 19.22 -19.18 -23.18
C TYR A 529 18.43 -20.14 -24.09
N ALA A 530 18.14 -21.35 -23.59
CA ALA A 530 17.73 -22.51 -24.40
C ALA A 530 16.34 -22.43 -25.09
N GLN A 531 15.63 -21.30 -25.01
CA GLN A 531 14.39 -21.03 -25.74
C GLN A 531 14.03 -19.52 -25.60
N LEU A 532 13.90 -18.83 -26.74
CA LEU A 532 13.41 -17.45 -26.84
C LEU A 532 11.90 -17.32 -26.67
#